data_AF-A0A7X6XDR4-F1
#
_entry.id   AF-A0A7X6XDR4-F1
#
_cell.length_a   1.000
_cell.length_b   1.000
_cell.length_c   1.000
_cell.angle_alpha   90.00
_cell.angle_beta   90.00
_cell.angle_gamma   90.00
#
_symmetry.space_group_name_H-M   'P 1'
#
loop_
_entity.id
_entity.type
_entity.pdbx_description
1 polymer ?
#
loop_
_entity_poly.entity_id
_entity_poly.type
_entity_poly.pdbx_seq_one_letter_code
_entity_poly.pdbx_strand_id
1 'polypeptide(L)' 'PYFRVFSPSAQTEKFDKDLTYIKKWVPELGTSKYPKPIVEHKFARERVITAYSKALNSE' A
#
# COMPACT_ATOMS: atom_id res chain seq x y z
N PRO A 1 -15.89 -0.32 -5.34
CA PRO A 1 -16.18 -1.30 -4.26
C PRO A 1 -15.20 -1.14 -3.09
N TYR A 2 -15.68 -1.21 -1.85
CA TYR A 2 -14.89 -0.97 -0.63
C TYR A 2 -13.76 -2.00 -0.41
N PHE A 3 -13.91 -3.20 -0.98
CA PHE A 3 -12.89 -4.25 -0.93
C PHE A 3 -11.69 -4.01 -1.87
N ARG A 4 -11.70 -2.94 -2.68
CA ARG A 4 -10.60 -2.60 -3.58
C ARG A 4 -9.47 -1.92 -2.80
N VAL A 5 -8.63 -2.72 -2.18
CA VAL A 5 -7.39 -2.30 -1.53
C VAL A 5 -6.22 -2.51 -2.50
N PHE A 6 -5.52 -1.44 -2.85
CA PHE A 6 -4.37 -1.51 -3.77
C PHE A 6 -3.11 -1.94 -3.02
N SER A 7 -2.32 -2.82 -3.64
CA SER A 7 -0.97 -3.15 -3.19
C SER A 7 0.01 -2.09 -3.71
N PRO A 8 0.74 -1.38 -2.83
CA PRO A 8 1.72 -0.38 -3.24
C PRO A 8 2.75 -0.94 -4.24
N SER A 9 3.29 -2.13 -3.96
CA SER A 9 4.30 -2.77 -4.82
C SER A 9 3.77 -3.07 -6.22
N ALA A 10 2.54 -3.58 -6.32
CA ALA A 10 1.92 -3.88 -7.63
C ALA A 10 1.56 -2.60 -8.41
N GLN A 11 1.21 -1.51 -7.72
CA GLN A 11 1.00 -0.23 -8.38
C GLN A 11 2.31 0.33 -8.92
N THR A 12 3.39 0.24 -8.15
CA THR A 12 4.72 0.64 -8.59
C THR A 12 5.15 -0.14 -9.83
N GLU A 13 5.06 -1.48 -9.81
CA GLU A 13 5.44 -2.31 -10.96
C GLU A 13 4.63 -1.97 -12.22
N LYS A 14 3.35 -1.66 -12.06
CA LYS A 14 2.45 -1.35 -13.17
C LYS A 14 2.68 0.05 -13.77
N PHE A 15 2.96 1.05 -12.94
CA PHE A 15 2.93 2.46 -13.36
C PHE A 15 4.30 3.16 -13.33
N ASP A 16 5.29 2.61 -12.63
CA ASP A 16 6.64 3.16 -12.53
C ASP A 16 7.67 2.02 -12.45
N LYS A 17 7.67 1.16 -13.48
CA LYS A 17 8.52 -0.04 -13.54
C LYS A 17 10.02 0.27 -13.37
N ASP A 18 10.48 1.39 -13.91
CA ASP A 18 11.87 1.83 -13.84
C ASP A 18 12.19 2.68 -12.60
N LEU A 19 11.18 2.93 -11.75
CA LEU A 19 11.24 3.77 -10.55
C LEU A 19 11.66 5.21 -10.86
N THR A 20 11.35 5.72 -12.06
CA THR A 20 11.78 7.06 -12.50
C THR A 20 11.09 8.15 -11.69
N TYR A 21 9.78 7.99 -11.47
CA TYR A 21 9.02 8.94 -10.65
C TYR A 21 9.44 8.83 -9.18
N ILE A 22 9.54 7.60 -8.66
CA ILE A 22 9.86 7.40 -7.25
C ILE A 22 11.28 7.86 -6.93
N LYS A 23 12.30 7.58 -7.75
CA LYS A 23 13.67 8.07 -7.53
C LYS A 23 13.79 9.59 -7.57
N LYS A 24 12.95 10.27 -8.35
CA LYS A 24 12.92 11.74 -8.40
C LYS A 24 12.45 12.34 -7.08
N TRP A 25 11.46 11.73 -6.43
CA TRP A 25 10.80 12.30 -5.24
C TRP A 25 11.22 11.66 -3.92
N VAL A 26 11.74 10.43 -3.98
CA VAL A 26 12.23 9.63 -2.84
C VAL A 26 13.60 9.06 -3.21
N PRO A 27 14.63 9.90 -3.35
CA PRO A 27 15.96 9.47 -3.79
C PRO A 27 16.63 8.49 -2.80
N GLU A 28 16.22 8.50 -1.53
CA GLU A 28 16.70 7.60 -0.50
C GLU A 28 16.11 6.18 -0.59
N LEU A 29 15.14 5.92 -1.48
CA LEU A 29 14.52 4.61 -1.62
C LEU A 29 15.58 3.53 -1.88
N GLY A 30 15.57 2.46 -1.07
CA GLY A 30 16.53 1.36 -1.17
C GLY A 30 17.86 1.59 -0.43
N THR A 31 18.03 2.76 0.21
CA THR A 31 19.16 3.03 1.09
C THR A 31 18.81 2.76 2.56
N SER A 32 19.82 2.78 3.44
CA SER A 32 19.63 2.67 4.90
C SER A 32 18.81 3.81 5.52
N LYS A 33 18.67 4.94 4.81
CA LYS A 33 17.84 6.07 5.25
C LYS A 33 16.35 5.84 5.00
N TYR A 34 15.99 4.89 4.13
CA TYR A 34 14.59 4.60 3.85
C TYR A 34 13.96 3.79 4.99
N PRO A 35 12.87 4.28 5.60
CA PRO A 35 12.26 3.61 6.73
C PRO A 35 11.63 2.28 6.31
N LYS A 36 11.54 1.36 7.28
CA LYS A 36 10.74 0.14 7.11
C LYS A 36 9.26 0.51 7.02
N PRO A 37 8.43 -0.31 6.33
CA PRO A 37 6.99 -0.11 6.32
C PRO A 37 6.43 0.02 7.74
N ILE A 38 5.63 1.08 7.97
CA ILE A 38 5.06 1.39 9.28
C ILE A 38 4.05 0.32 9.72
N VAL A 39 3.42 -0.33 8.74
CA VAL A 39 2.44 -1.40 8.97
C VAL A 39 2.65 -2.49 7.93
N GLU A 40 2.42 -3.73 8.33
CA GLU A 40 2.39 -4.86 7.41
C GLU A 40 1.13 -4.78 6.53
N HIS A 41 1.30 -4.90 5.22
CA HIS A 41 0.23 -4.60 4.25
C HIS A 41 -0.92 -5.60 4.31
N LYS A 42 -0.63 -6.90 4.49
CA LYS A 42 -1.66 -7.94 4.60
C LYS A 42 -2.54 -7.70 5.83
N PHE A 43 -1.95 -7.43 6.98
CA PHE A 43 -2.67 -7.06 8.19
C PHE A 43 -3.55 -5.81 7.98
N ALA A 44 -2.98 -4.74 7.41
CA ALA A 44 -3.74 -3.52 7.15
C ALA A 44 -4.93 -3.74 6.21
N ARG A 45 -4.74 -4.57 5.17
CA ARG A 45 -5.76 -4.95 4.21
C ARG A 45 -6.89 -5.75 4.86
N GLU A 46 -6.56 -6.75 5.67
CA GLU A 46 -7.56 -7.54 6.39
C GLU A 46 -8.37 -6.67 7.36
N ARG A 47 -7.68 -5.82 8.13
CA ARG A 47 -8.31 -4.91 9.09
C ARG A 47 -9.35 -4.00 8.44
N VAL A 48 -9.02 -3.39 7.29
CA VAL A 48 -9.95 -2.47 6.61
C VAL A 48 -11.14 -3.21 6.01
N ILE A 49 -10.92 -4.38 5.40
CA ILE A 49 -12.01 -5.19 4.83
C ILE A 49 -12.98 -5.64 5.91
N THR A 50 -12.47 -6.12 7.06
CA THR A 50 -13.31 -6.53 8.19
C THR A 50 -14.09 -5.35 8.76
N ALA A 51 -13.48 -4.18 8.91
CA ALA A 51 -14.16 -2.99 9.41
C ALA A 51 -15.31 -2.55 8.49
N TYR A 52 -15.07 -2.49 7.17
CA TYR A 52 -16.12 -2.15 6.20
C TYR A 52 -17.22 -3.21 6.13
N SER A 53 -16.87 -4.49 6.13
CA SER A 53 -17.84 -5.58 6.14
C SER A 53 -18.74 -5.51 7.38
N LYS A 54 -18.14 -5.26 8.56
CA LYS A 54 -18.91 -5.07 9.79
C LYS A 54 -19.84 -3.87 9.65
N ALA A 55 -19.34 -2.71 9.25
CA ALA A 55 -20.15 -1.50 9.13
C ALA A 55 -21.34 -1.64 8.16
N LEU A 56 -21.18 -2.42 7.09
CA LEU A 56 -22.23 -2.63 6.09
C LEU A 56 -23.21 -3.74 6.45
N ASN A 57 -22.79 -4.75 7.22
CA ASN A 57 -23.64 -5.85 7.69
C ASN A 57 -24.26 -5.59 9.08
N SER A 58 -23.93 -4.45 9.70
CA SER A 58 -24.55 -4.00 10.95
C SER A 58 -25.86 -3.27 10.62
N GLU A 59 -26.84 -4.01 10.10
CA GLU A 59 -28.26 -3.67 10.17
C GLU A 59 -28.94 -4.61 11.17
#